data_AF-A0A964E6T8-F1
#
_entry.id   AF-A0A964E6T8-F1
#
_cell.length_a   1.000
_cell.length_b   1.000
_cell.length_c   1.000
_cell.angle_alpha   90.00
_cell.angle_beta   90.00
_cell.angle_gamma   90.00
#
_symmetry.space_group_name_H-M   'P 1'
#
loop_
_entity.id
_entity.type
_entity.pdbx_description
1 polymer ?
#
loop_
_entity_poly.entity_id
_entity_poly.type
_entity_poly.pdbx_seq_one_letter_code
_entity_poly.pdbx_strand_id
1 'polypeptide(L)'
;MSVPKTAASVPASPAAETARLYAGDWTAFATWCDTTGRTALPADPTTVAAFLAEAADRLSYGTLARRCAAIAAMHRLRHLPPPGLPSEAKALLRGLRARPPRRKAVVASLQMLAMARRCGGDLRGRRDRAILLLLAAGLGRRVVVALDAEQVSWTPAGMAMTVQPDSTGAGHVVTVPRHAEGPVCPVRSLEDWMRASDTGFGPLFRKVDRWGNVEHSRLGADAIRRILTARSLRLKRTIPPRKAGQGRAGDEPPAS
;
A
#
# COMPACT_ATOMS: atom_id res chain seq x y z
N MET A 1 15.38 -34.38 -24.60
CA MET A 1 16.13 -33.49 -23.67
C MET A 1 15.14 -32.48 -23.11
N SER A 2 14.61 -32.71 -21.91
CA SER A 2 13.64 -31.83 -21.25
C SER A 2 14.33 -31.02 -20.16
N VAL A 3 14.24 -29.70 -20.24
CA VAL A 3 14.63 -28.78 -19.17
C VAL A 3 13.35 -28.39 -18.42
N PRO A 4 13.18 -28.71 -17.12
CA PRO A 4 12.06 -28.19 -16.36
C PRO A 4 12.32 -26.75 -15.88
N LYS A 5 11.68 -25.83 -16.59
CA LYS A 5 10.81 -24.73 -16.13
C LYS A 5 10.81 -24.38 -14.62
N THR A 6 11.42 -23.23 -14.32
CA THR A 6 11.10 -22.23 -13.27
C THR A 6 10.80 -22.72 -11.85
N ALA A 7 11.81 -22.64 -10.98
CA ALA A 7 11.62 -22.58 -9.54
C ALA A 7 10.78 -21.35 -9.15
N ALA A 8 9.58 -21.60 -8.63
CA ALA A 8 8.79 -20.58 -7.97
C ALA A 8 9.54 -20.12 -6.72
N SER A 9 9.90 -18.83 -6.66
CA SER A 9 10.48 -18.21 -5.47
C SER A 9 9.48 -18.30 -4.32
N VAL A 10 9.81 -19.13 -3.32
CA VAL A 10 9.05 -19.23 -2.07
C VAL A 10 9.10 -17.86 -1.38
N PRO A 11 7.95 -17.27 -0.99
CA PRO A 11 7.95 -15.99 -0.28
C PRO A 11 8.66 -16.16 1.06
N ALA A 12 9.60 -15.25 1.35
CA ALA A 12 10.33 -15.25 2.60
C ALA A 12 9.36 -15.14 3.80
N SER A 13 9.70 -15.81 4.90
CA SER A 13 8.98 -15.64 6.18
C SER A 13 8.94 -14.17 6.59
N PRO A 14 7.86 -13.67 7.22
CA PRO A 14 7.78 -12.30 7.72
C PRO A 14 8.98 -11.86 8.58
N ALA A 15 9.59 -12.81 9.30
CA ALA A 15 10.81 -12.56 10.08
C ALA A 15 12.04 -12.31 9.19
N ALA A 16 12.21 -13.07 8.11
CA ALA A 16 13.31 -12.92 7.16
C ALA A 16 13.19 -11.62 6.35
N GLU A 17 11.97 -11.22 5.97
CA GLU A 17 11.73 -9.94 5.31
C GLU A 17 12.02 -8.76 6.25
N THR A 18 11.61 -8.86 7.52
CA THR A 18 11.91 -7.83 8.53
C THR A 18 13.42 -7.71 8.75
N ALA A 19 14.14 -8.83 8.84
CA ALA A 19 15.60 -8.85 8.98
C ALA A 19 16.30 -8.18 7.79
N ARG A 20 15.89 -8.50 6.55
CA ARG A 20 16.41 -7.87 5.33
C ARG A 20 16.16 -6.36 5.33
N LEU A 21 14.96 -5.93 5.69
CA LEU A 21 14.60 -4.51 5.76
C LEU A 21 15.43 -3.77 6.81
N TYR A 22 15.67 -4.40 7.97
CA TYR A 22 16.50 -3.83 9.03
C TYR A 22 17.97 -3.75 8.63
N ALA A 23 18.49 -4.75 7.92
CA ALA A 23 19.85 -4.72 7.39
C ALA A 23 20.04 -3.52 6.44
N GLY A 24 19.11 -3.32 5.50
CA GLY A 24 19.16 -2.18 4.57
C GLY A 24 19.01 -0.83 5.29
N ASP A 25 18.14 -0.74 6.29
CA ASP A 25 17.99 0.47 7.09
C ASP A 25 19.24 0.79 7.92
N TRP A 26 19.89 -0.23 8.48
CA TRP A 26 21.16 -0.07 9.19
C TRP A 26 22.27 0.41 8.28
N THR A 27 22.45 -0.22 7.10
CA THR A 27 23.44 0.22 6.11
C THR A 27 23.25 1.69 5.75
N ALA A 28 22.00 2.12 5.52
CA ALA A 28 21.73 3.53 5.22
C ALA A 28 22.13 4.49 6.35
N PHE A 29 21.95 4.09 7.61
CA PHE A 29 22.38 4.88 8.76
C PHE A 29 23.91 4.90 8.91
N ALA A 30 24.56 3.73 8.83
CA ALA A 30 26.01 3.61 8.94
C ALA A 30 26.73 4.44 7.87
N THR A 31 26.32 4.32 6.61
CA THR A 31 26.89 5.13 5.51
C THR A 31 26.66 6.64 5.72
N TRP A 32 25.50 7.05 6.25
CA TRP A 32 25.25 8.45 6.57
C TRP A 32 26.15 8.95 7.71
N CYS A 33 26.37 8.12 8.73
CA CYS A 33 27.32 8.42 9.80
C CYS A 33 28.74 8.58 9.27
N ASP A 34 29.20 7.66 8.43
CA ASP A 34 30.53 7.72 7.81
C ASP A 34 30.73 9.00 7.00
N THR A 35 29.72 9.38 6.19
CA THR A 35 29.77 10.59 5.34
C THR A 35 29.67 11.89 6.13
N THR A 36 29.09 11.88 7.33
CA THR A 36 28.94 13.05 8.19
C THR A 36 29.95 13.10 9.33
N GLY A 37 30.89 12.17 9.38
CA GLY A 37 31.91 12.07 10.43
C GLY A 37 31.33 11.75 11.81
N ARG A 38 30.22 11.01 11.87
CA ARG A 38 29.51 10.64 13.10
C ARG A 38 29.70 9.18 13.43
N THR A 39 29.59 8.82 14.71
CA THR A 39 29.68 7.44 15.16
C THR A 39 28.35 6.72 15.00
N ALA A 40 28.33 5.63 14.22
CA ALA A 40 27.15 4.79 14.04
C ALA A 40 26.89 3.83 15.21
N LEU A 41 27.95 3.41 15.91
CA LEU A 41 27.86 2.49 17.05
C LEU A 41 29.01 2.73 18.05
N PRO A 42 28.72 3.04 19.33
CA PRO A 42 27.40 3.45 19.85
C PRO A 42 26.99 4.80 19.24
N ALA A 43 25.76 4.90 18.74
CA ALA A 43 25.24 6.16 18.25
C ALA A 43 24.83 7.07 19.41
N ASP A 44 25.03 8.38 19.25
CA ASP A 44 24.43 9.37 20.14
C ASP A 44 22.97 9.64 19.73
N PRO A 45 22.03 9.86 20.67
CA PRO A 45 20.66 10.24 20.35
C PRO A 45 20.53 11.43 19.37
N THR A 46 21.44 12.41 19.44
CA THR A 46 21.48 13.55 18.52
C THR A 46 21.90 13.16 17.10
N THR A 47 22.80 12.18 16.96
CA THR A 47 23.19 11.60 15.66
C THR A 47 22.01 10.90 15.00
N VAL A 48 21.24 10.13 15.76
CA VAL A 48 20.01 9.50 15.25
C VAL A 48 18.98 10.57 14.89
N ALA A 49 18.81 11.61 15.70
CA ALA A 49 17.89 12.70 15.41
C ALA A 49 18.24 13.44 14.11
N ALA A 50 19.50 13.79 13.91
CA ALA A 50 19.99 14.47 12.70
C ALA A 50 19.77 13.62 11.45
N PHE A 51 20.05 12.31 11.50
CA PHE A 51 19.77 11.38 10.41
C PHE A 51 18.29 11.37 10.01
N LEU A 52 17.38 11.35 11.01
CA LEU A 52 15.95 11.34 10.76
C LEU A 52 15.45 12.68 10.21
N ALA A 53 15.96 13.79 10.74
CA ALA A 53 15.63 15.14 10.30
C ALA A 53 16.00 15.34 8.83
N GLU A 54 17.21 14.95 8.41
CA GLU A 54 17.63 15.09 7.02
C GLU A 54 16.82 14.20 6.05
N ALA A 55 16.29 13.08 6.55
CA ALA A 55 15.47 12.18 5.77
C ALA A 55 13.96 12.52 5.77
N ALA A 56 13.52 13.44 6.65
CA ALA A 56 12.12 13.73 6.94
C ALA A 56 11.30 14.19 5.73
N ASP A 57 11.89 15.05 4.90
CA ASP A 57 11.19 15.58 3.72
C ASP A 57 11.05 14.54 2.61
N ARG A 58 12.01 13.63 2.52
CA ARG A 58 12.08 12.63 1.45
C ARG A 58 11.29 11.37 1.79
N LEU A 59 11.33 10.93 3.04
CA LEU A 59 10.79 9.63 3.47
C LEU A 59 9.47 9.74 4.22
N SER A 60 8.73 8.62 4.23
CA SER A 60 7.47 8.53 4.98
C SER A 60 7.72 8.28 6.47
N TYR A 61 6.74 8.62 7.31
CA TYR A 61 6.73 8.24 8.73
C TYR A 61 7.07 6.75 8.93
N GLY A 62 6.41 5.86 8.19
CA GLY A 62 6.63 4.41 8.33
C GLY A 62 8.06 3.97 8.00
N THR A 63 8.71 4.63 7.03
CA THR A 63 10.12 4.37 6.71
C THR A 63 11.05 4.84 7.82
N LEU A 64 10.83 6.05 8.34
CA LEU A 64 11.67 6.63 9.39
C LEU A 64 11.52 5.87 10.71
N ALA A 65 10.29 5.51 11.09
CA ALA A 65 10.03 4.69 12.27
C ALA A 65 10.71 3.32 12.18
N ARG A 66 10.69 2.68 11.00
CA ARG A 66 11.39 1.41 10.78
C ARG A 66 12.91 1.55 10.88
N ARG A 67 13.48 2.65 10.35
CA ARG A 67 14.90 2.97 10.52
C ARG A 67 15.29 3.13 11.99
N CYS A 68 14.48 3.83 12.79
CA CYS A 68 14.71 3.92 14.25
C CYS A 68 14.74 2.54 14.91
N ALA A 69 13.77 1.68 14.55
CA ALA A 69 13.70 0.33 15.09
C ALA A 69 14.92 -0.52 14.68
N ALA A 70 15.39 -0.39 13.44
CA ALA A 70 16.60 -1.06 12.96
C ALA A 70 17.87 -0.61 13.71
N ILE A 71 18.04 0.70 13.94
CA ILE A 71 19.16 1.24 14.72
C ILE A 71 19.12 0.69 16.16
N ALA A 72 17.95 0.73 16.80
CA ALA A 72 17.78 0.20 18.16
C ALA A 72 17.98 -1.32 18.24
N ALA A 73 17.61 -2.06 17.18
CA ALA A 73 17.84 -3.50 17.09
C ALA A 73 19.34 -3.80 16.96
N MET A 74 20.07 -3.04 16.15
CA MET A 74 21.52 -3.21 15.96
C MET A 74 22.32 -2.93 17.23
N HIS A 75 21.93 -1.94 18.03
CA HIS A 75 22.53 -1.71 19.35
C HIS A 75 22.31 -2.91 20.28
N ARG A 76 21.07 -3.41 20.35
CA ARG A 76 20.73 -4.59 21.17
C ARG A 76 21.48 -5.84 20.72
N LEU A 77 21.64 -6.06 19.42
CA LEU A 77 22.44 -7.15 18.84
C LEU A 77 23.92 -7.09 19.23
N ARG A 78 24.41 -5.91 19.63
CA ARG A 78 25.79 -5.69 20.08
C ARG A 78 25.87 -5.51 21.60
N HIS A 79 24.82 -5.87 22.32
CA HIS A 79 24.71 -5.74 23.78
C HIS A 79 24.90 -4.29 24.27
N LEU A 80 24.57 -3.31 23.43
CA LEU A 80 24.61 -1.89 23.74
C LEU A 80 23.19 -1.36 24.01
N PRO A 81 23.04 -0.36 24.90
CA PRO A 81 21.76 0.31 25.08
C PRO A 81 21.35 1.02 23.78
N PRO A 82 20.07 0.95 23.38
CA PRO A 82 19.60 1.73 22.24
C PRO A 82 19.70 3.23 22.56
N PRO A 83 20.10 4.07 21.59
CA PRO A 83 20.47 5.47 21.84
C PRO A 83 19.30 6.37 22.27
N GLY A 84 18.07 5.88 22.18
CA GLY A 84 16.87 6.68 22.42
C GLY A 84 16.65 7.72 21.33
N LEU A 85 15.61 8.54 21.50
CA LEU A 85 15.33 9.68 20.62
C LEU A 85 15.07 10.92 21.48
N PRO A 86 15.73 12.06 21.20
CA PRO A 86 15.44 13.32 21.87
C PRO A 86 14.02 13.80 21.52
N SER A 87 13.50 14.72 22.34
CA SER A 87 12.13 15.23 22.24
C SER A 87 11.79 15.82 20.87
N GLU A 88 12.76 16.49 20.22
CA GLU A 88 12.62 17.06 18.89
C GLU A 88 12.41 16.01 17.80
N ALA A 89 13.20 14.93 17.81
CA ALA A 89 13.03 13.82 16.87
C ALA A 89 11.68 13.10 17.09
N LYS A 90 11.24 12.96 18.34
CA LYS A 90 9.90 12.45 18.66
C LYS A 90 8.80 13.38 18.14
N ALA A 91 8.98 14.70 18.25
CA ALA A 91 8.05 15.69 17.72
C ALA A 91 7.99 15.65 16.19
N LEU A 92 9.14 15.55 15.52
CA LEU A 92 9.25 15.38 14.06
C LEU A 92 8.47 14.15 13.58
N LEU A 93 8.69 12.99 14.20
CA LEU A 93 7.97 11.76 13.85
C LEU A 93 6.45 11.89 14.10
N ARG A 94 6.04 12.53 15.20
CA ARG A 94 4.62 12.83 15.45
C ARG A 94 4.02 13.74 14.38
N GLY A 95 4.73 14.81 13.98
CA GLY A 95 4.29 15.71 12.91
C GLY A 95 4.15 15.01 11.57
N LEU A 96 5.11 14.14 11.21
CA LEU A 96 5.04 13.34 10.00
C LEU A 96 3.90 12.31 10.02
N ARG A 97 3.54 11.79 11.19
CA ARG A 97 2.39 10.90 11.37
C ARG A 97 1.06 11.64 11.20
N ALA A 98 0.98 12.89 11.65
CA ALA A 98 -0.21 13.73 11.57
C ALA A 98 -0.41 14.40 10.19
N ARG A 99 0.63 14.41 9.33
CA ARG A 99 0.57 15.03 8.01
C ARG A 99 -0.48 14.33 7.13
N PRO A 100 -1.31 15.09 6.38
CA PRO A 100 -2.26 14.49 5.45
C PRO A 100 -1.55 13.62 4.41
N PRO A 101 -2.25 12.60 3.86
CA PRO A 101 -1.67 11.64 2.94
C PRO A 101 -0.96 12.33 1.76
N ARG A 102 0.29 11.93 1.48
CA ARG A 102 1.09 12.48 0.37
C ARG A 102 0.32 12.42 -0.96
N ARG A 103 0.61 13.34 -1.90
CA ARG A 103 0.01 13.42 -3.26
C ARG A 103 -0.16 12.06 -3.97
N LYS A 104 0.77 11.11 -3.78
CA LYS A 104 0.69 9.74 -4.33
C LYS A 104 -0.53 8.95 -3.82
N ALA A 105 -0.89 9.08 -2.55
CA ALA A 105 -2.06 8.44 -1.97
C ALA A 105 -3.37 9.07 -2.49
N VAL A 106 -3.41 10.40 -2.63
CA VAL A 106 -4.56 11.10 -3.24
C VAL A 106 -4.79 10.65 -4.69
N VAL A 107 -3.72 10.58 -5.49
CA VAL A 107 -3.81 10.08 -6.88
C VAL A 107 -4.27 8.62 -6.93
N ALA A 108 -3.78 7.77 -6.01
CA ALA A 108 -4.21 6.38 -5.92
C ALA A 108 -5.72 6.27 -5.60
N SER A 109 -6.25 7.07 -4.67
CA SER A 109 -7.68 7.12 -4.36
C SER A 109 -8.51 7.57 -5.56
N LEU A 110 -8.09 8.61 -6.29
CA LEU A 110 -8.78 9.07 -7.51
C LEU A 110 -8.79 8.00 -8.61
N GLN A 111 -7.70 7.27 -8.79
CA GLN A 111 -7.63 6.14 -9.72
C GLN A 111 -8.61 5.03 -9.31
N MET A 112 -8.69 4.70 -8.02
CA MET A 112 -9.64 3.69 -7.52
C MET A 112 -11.09 4.10 -7.74
N LEU A 113 -11.43 5.38 -7.51
CA LEU A 113 -12.76 5.91 -7.83
C LEU A 113 -13.09 5.77 -9.33
N ALA A 114 -12.13 6.11 -10.20
CA ALA A 114 -12.31 5.97 -11.65
C ALA A 114 -12.45 4.50 -12.09
N MET A 115 -11.71 3.57 -11.47
CA MET A 115 -11.84 2.13 -11.71
C MET A 115 -13.22 1.62 -11.25
N ALA A 116 -13.68 2.04 -10.07
CA ALA A 116 -14.97 1.64 -9.50
C ALA A 116 -16.16 2.03 -10.39
N ARG A 117 -16.10 3.22 -11.01
CA ARG A 117 -17.13 3.69 -11.96
C ARG A 117 -17.24 2.82 -13.22
N ARG A 118 -16.20 2.07 -13.58
CA ARG A 118 -16.19 1.17 -14.76
C ARG A 118 -16.55 -0.27 -14.43
N CYS A 119 -16.75 -0.60 -13.16
CA CYS A 119 -17.20 -1.93 -12.80
C CYS A 119 -18.61 -2.19 -13.38
N GLY A 120 -18.85 -3.41 -13.85
CA GLY A 120 -20.15 -3.84 -14.37
C GLY A 120 -21.21 -4.05 -13.28
N GLY A 121 -22.42 -4.42 -13.69
CA GLY A 121 -23.53 -4.76 -12.79
C GLY A 121 -23.56 -6.24 -12.37
N ASP A 122 -22.67 -7.07 -12.90
CA ASP A 122 -22.50 -8.48 -12.55
C ASP A 122 -21.91 -8.64 -11.15
N LEU A 123 -22.01 -9.84 -10.56
CA LEU A 123 -21.52 -10.11 -9.20
C LEU A 123 -20.03 -9.76 -9.03
N ARG A 124 -19.20 -10.06 -10.03
CA ARG A 124 -17.79 -9.69 -10.03
C ARG A 124 -17.62 -8.17 -10.07
N GLY A 125 -18.38 -7.46 -10.90
CA GLY A 125 -18.40 -6.00 -10.95
C GLY A 125 -18.79 -5.35 -9.63
N ARG A 126 -19.88 -5.81 -8.99
CA ARG A 126 -20.34 -5.30 -7.68
C ARG A 126 -19.28 -5.52 -6.59
N ARG A 127 -18.72 -6.73 -6.52
CA ARG A 127 -17.62 -7.05 -5.60
C ARG A 127 -16.42 -6.15 -5.80
N ASP A 128 -15.93 -6.05 -7.03
CA ASP A 128 -14.75 -5.25 -7.35
C ASP A 128 -15.00 -3.76 -7.06
N ARG A 129 -16.21 -3.25 -7.35
CA ARG A 129 -16.62 -1.88 -7.02
C ARG A 129 -16.56 -1.61 -5.52
N ALA A 130 -17.16 -2.47 -4.71
CA ALA A 130 -17.15 -2.35 -3.25
C ALA A 130 -15.71 -2.34 -2.72
N ILE A 131 -14.86 -3.30 -3.13
CA ILE A 131 -13.45 -3.36 -2.75
C ILE A 131 -12.71 -2.07 -3.11
N LEU A 132 -12.86 -1.60 -4.36
CA LEU A 132 -12.15 -0.41 -4.83
C LEU A 132 -12.54 0.86 -4.06
N LEU A 133 -13.83 1.02 -3.74
CA LEU A 133 -14.31 2.19 -3.00
C LEU A 133 -13.90 2.15 -1.52
N LEU A 134 -13.85 0.97 -0.90
CA LEU A 134 -13.29 0.82 0.44
C LEU A 134 -11.79 1.17 0.48
N LEU A 135 -11.02 0.73 -0.52
CA LEU A 135 -9.61 1.12 -0.64
C LEU A 135 -9.45 2.62 -0.89
N ALA A 136 -10.32 3.22 -1.72
CA ALA A 136 -10.31 4.66 -1.98
C ALA A 136 -10.63 5.49 -0.72
N ALA A 137 -11.50 4.95 0.16
CA ALA A 137 -11.83 5.50 1.47
C ALA A 137 -10.70 5.33 2.51
N GLY A 138 -9.56 4.73 2.14
CA GLY A 138 -8.36 4.64 2.97
C GLY A 138 -8.20 3.34 3.72
N LEU A 139 -9.07 2.35 3.52
CA LEU A 139 -8.92 1.04 4.16
C LEU A 139 -7.72 0.29 3.58
N GLY A 140 -6.98 -0.38 4.46
CA GLY A 140 -5.85 -1.22 4.07
C GLY A 140 -6.31 -2.46 3.31
N ARG A 141 -5.49 -2.94 2.36
CA ARG A 141 -5.80 -4.15 1.56
C ARG A 141 -6.04 -5.38 2.43
N ARG A 142 -5.23 -5.56 3.49
CA ARG A 142 -5.37 -6.68 4.43
C ARG A 142 -6.69 -6.60 5.18
N VAL A 143 -7.04 -5.40 5.67
CA VAL A 143 -8.31 -5.14 6.35
C VAL A 143 -9.48 -5.52 5.45
N VAL A 144 -9.54 -5.00 4.23
CA VAL A 144 -10.65 -5.27 3.30
C VAL A 144 -10.84 -6.78 3.06
N VAL A 145 -9.75 -7.54 2.88
CA VAL A 145 -9.84 -9.00 2.66
C VAL A 145 -10.22 -9.77 3.92
N ALA A 146 -9.81 -9.30 5.10
CA ALA A 146 -10.01 -9.96 6.38
C ALA A 146 -11.38 -9.69 7.02
N LEU A 147 -12.13 -8.70 6.54
CA LEU A 147 -13.45 -8.37 7.08
C LEU A 147 -14.43 -9.52 6.96
N ASP A 148 -15.19 -9.73 8.03
CA ASP A 148 -16.39 -10.56 8.06
C ASP A 148 -17.65 -9.70 8.16
N ALA A 149 -18.79 -10.23 7.71
CA ALA A 149 -20.05 -9.49 7.65
C ALA A 149 -20.52 -9.00 9.02
N GLU A 150 -20.34 -9.82 10.05
CA GLU A 150 -20.67 -9.48 11.44
C GLU A 150 -19.83 -8.34 12.03
N GLN A 151 -18.70 -8.00 11.40
CA GLN A 151 -17.85 -6.89 11.84
C GLN A 151 -18.33 -5.54 11.32
N VAL A 152 -19.33 -5.51 10.44
CA VAL A 152 -19.88 -4.29 9.83
C VAL A 152 -21.16 -3.89 10.54
N SER A 153 -21.17 -2.66 11.07
CA SER A 153 -22.34 -2.05 11.69
C SER A 153 -22.78 -0.83 10.89
N TRP A 154 -24.06 -0.76 10.54
CA TRP A 154 -24.61 0.32 9.73
C TRP A 154 -25.13 1.46 10.60
N THR A 155 -24.92 2.69 10.15
CA THR A 155 -25.49 3.89 10.78
C THR A 155 -26.13 4.79 9.72
N PRO A 156 -27.02 5.72 10.09
CA PRO A 156 -27.56 6.70 9.14
C PRO A 156 -26.46 7.51 8.44
N ALA A 157 -25.38 7.83 9.17
CA ALA A 157 -24.23 8.58 8.66
C ALA A 157 -23.26 7.75 7.82
N GLY A 158 -23.34 6.41 7.83
CA GLY A 158 -22.36 5.55 7.14
C GLY A 158 -22.30 4.12 7.66
N MET A 159 -21.09 3.64 7.90
CA MET A 159 -20.84 2.35 8.53
C MET A 159 -19.63 2.43 9.45
N ALA A 160 -19.63 1.59 10.48
CA ALA A 160 -18.51 1.35 11.36
C ALA A 160 -18.06 -0.11 11.20
N MET A 161 -16.77 -0.35 11.32
CA MET A 161 -16.23 -1.71 11.32
C MET A 161 -15.15 -1.89 12.36
N THR A 162 -15.16 -3.04 13.00
CA THR A 162 -14.13 -3.42 13.97
C THR A 162 -12.97 -4.08 13.24
N VAL A 163 -11.81 -3.42 13.23
CA VAL A 163 -10.60 -3.91 12.57
C VAL A 163 -9.65 -4.46 13.62
N GLN A 164 -9.34 -5.75 13.52
CA GLN A 164 -8.34 -6.39 14.37
C GLN A 164 -6.92 -6.04 13.87
N PRO A 165 -5.98 -5.68 14.75
CA PRO A 165 -4.59 -5.46 14.37
C PRO A 165 -3.89 -6.78 13.98
N ASP A 166 -2.88 -6.68 13.11
CA ASP A 166 -2.05 -7.80 12.66
C ASP A 166 -1.20 -8.42 13.81
N SER A 167 -1.15 -7.78 14.98
CA SER A 167 -0.42 -8.20 16.19
C SER A 167 -1.28 -7.98 17.43
N THR A 168 -1.18 -8.85 18.44
CA THR A 168 -1.93 -8.92 19.72
C THR A 168 -2.21 -7.58 20.43
N GLY A 169 -3.08 -6.77 19.86
CA GLY A 169 -3.55 -5.49 20.38
C GLY A 169 -5.06 -5.41 20.31
N ALA A 170 -5.64 -4.40 20.98
CA ALA A 170 -7.07 -4.17 20.91
C ALA A 170 -7.47 -3.76 19.48
N GLY A 171 -8.55 -4.37 18.97
CA GLY A 171 -9.22 -3.93 17.75
C GLY A 171 -9.57 -2.44 17.81
N HIS A 172 -9.54 -1.76 16.67
CA HIS A 172 -9.98 -0.37 16.57
C HIS A 172 -11.16 -0.25 15.62
N VAL A 173 -12.05 0.71 15.91
CA VAL A 173 -13.20 1.00 15.07
C VAL A 173 -12.79 1.95 13.96
N VAL A 174 -13.06 1.55 12.72
CA VAL A 174 -12.92 2.40 11.54
C VAL A 174 -14.32 2.79 11.07
N THR A 175 -14.54 4.09 10.90
CA THR A 175 -15.80 4.61 10.36
C THR A 175 -15.62 5.04 8.91
N VAL A 176 -16.62 4.71 8.08
CA VAL A 176 -16.67 5.10 6.67
C VAL A 176 -17.97 5.87 6.43
N PRO A 177 -17.90 7.15 6.05
CA PRO A 177 -19.10 7.97 5.86
C PRO A 177 -19.88 7.55 4.62
N ARG A 178 -21.19 7.76 4.65
CA ARG A 178 -22.06 7.62 3.48
C ARG A 178 -21.88 8.85 2.59
N HIS A 179 -21.47 8.64 1.35
CA HIS A 179 -21.37 9.71 0.35
C HIS A 179 -22.72 9.97 -0.32
N ALA A 180 -22.95 11.23 -0.72
CA ALA A 180 -24.15 11.65 -1.44
C ALA A 180 -24.20 11.09 -2.88
N GLU A 181 -23.05 11.03 -3.58
CA GLU A 181 -22.97 10.43 -4.91
C GLU A 181 -23.12 8.90 -4.83
N GLY A 182 -24.29 8.39 -5.25
CA GLY A 182 -24.63 6.96 -5.21
C GLY A 182 -23.59 6.01 -5.84
N PRO A 183 -23.11 6.25 -7.08
CA PRO A 183 -22.23 5.32 -7.80
C PRO A 183 -20.81 5.19 -7.22
N VAL A 184 -20.37 6.14 -6.40
CA VAL A 184 -19.04 6.15 -5.76
C VAL A 184 -19.12 6.04 -4.24
N CYS A 185 -20.31 5.80 -3.71
CA CYS A 185 -20.50 5.65 -2.27
C CYS A 185 -20.02 4.26 -1.82
N PRO A 186 -18.98 4.17 -0.96
CA PRO A 186 -18.46 2.89 -0.47
C PRO A 186 -19.52 2.11 0.32
N VAL A 187 -20.32 2.83 1.13
CA VAL A 187 -21.39 2.25 1.95
C VAL A 187 -22.46 1.60 1.06
N ARG A 188 -23.00 2.34 0.08
CA ARG A 188 -24.01 1.81 -0.85
C ARG A 188 -23.49 0.67 -1.71
N SER A 189 -22.22 0.75 -2.13
CA SER A 189 -21.61 -0.31 -2.93
C SER A 189 -21.37 -1.58 -2.13
N LEU A 190 -21.08 -1.46 -0.84
CA LEU A 190 -20.98 -2.61 0.05
C LEU A 190 -22.36 -3.23 0.32
N GLU A 191 -23.38 -2.42 0.58
CA GLU A 191 -24.77 -2.87 0.71
C GLU A 191 -25.23 -3.64 -0.55
N ASP A 192 -24.95 -3.09 -1.73
CA ASP A 192 -25.27 -3.71 -3.03
C ASP A 192 -24.56 -5.06 -3.21
N TRP A 193 -23.28 -5.14 -2.86
CA TRP A 193 -22.54 -6.40 -2.88
C TRP A 193 -23.12 -7.42 -1.91
N MET A 194 -23.34 -7.06 -0.64
CA MET A 194 -23.85 -7.98 0.38
C MET A 194 -25.22 -8.53 -0.01
N ARG A 195 -26.12 -7.68 -0.52
CA ARG A 195 -27.43 -8.10 -1.02
C ARG A 195 -27.32 -9.02 -2.24
N ALA A 196 -26.50 -8.68 -3.22
CA ALA A 196 -26.39 -9.48 -4.45
C ALA A 196 -25.71 -10.84 -4.21
N SER A 197 -24.78 -10.90 -3.26
CA SER A 197 -24.02 -12.09 -2.90
C SER A 197 -24.68 -12.96 -1.82
N ASP A 198 -25.80 -12.49 -1.25
CA ASP A 198 -26.43 -13.08 -0.06
C ASP A 198 -25.42 -13.30 1.08
N THR A 199 -24.58 -12.29 1.35
CA THR A 199 -23.59 -12.36 2.45
C THR A 199 -24.21 -11.83 3.74
N GLY A 200 -24.72 -12.73 4.57
CA GLY A 200 -25.19 -12.42 5.93
C GLY A 200 -24.16 -12.66 7.04
N PHE A 201 -23.23 -13.61 6.83
CA PHE A 201 -22.28 -14.05 7.86
C PHE A 201 -20.95 -14.51 7.23
N GLY A 202 -19.86 -14.38 7.99
CA GLY A 202 -18.53 -14.85 7.58
C GLY A 202 -17.87 -13.93 6.55
N PRO A 203 -16.97 -14.45 5.68
CA PRO A 203 -16.12 -13.62 4.82
C PRO A 203 -16.91 -12.64 3.96
N LEU A 204 -16.68 -11.35 4.20
CA LEU A 204 -17.40 -10.27 3.52
C LEU A 204 -17.14 -10.29 2.01
N PHE A 205 -15.88 -10.55 1.62
CA PHE A 205 -15.50 -10.72 0.23
C PHE A 205 -15.11 -12.15 -0.07
N ARG A 206 -15.83 -12.73 -1.04
CA ARG A 206 -15.69 -14.11 -1.47
C ARG A 206 -15.30 -14.18 -2.95
N LYS A 207 -14.72 -15.31 -3.35
CA LYS A 207 -14.40 -15.54 -4.77
C LYS A 207 -15.70 -15.65 -5.57
N VAL A 208 -15.68 -15.04 -6.76
CA VAL A 208 -16.73 -15.20 -7.77
C VAL A 208 -16.08 -15.99 -8.90
N ASP A 209 -16.66 -17.12 -9.25
CA ASP A 209 -16.12 -18.00 -10.30
C ASP A 209 -16.31 -17.38 -11.71
N ARG A 210 -16.12 -18.16 -12.77
CA ARG A 210 -16.31 -17.70 -14.16
C ARG A 210 -17.76 -17.75 -14.62
N TRP A 211 -18.61 -18.49 -13.90
CA TRP A 211 -20.03 -18.68 -14.20
C TRP A 211 -20.92 -17.71 -13.42
N GLY A 212 -20.36 -16.98 -12.46
CA GLY A 212 -21.05 -15.97 -11.67
C GLY A 212 -21.41 -16.42 -10.26
N ASN A 213 -21.03 -17.62 -9.82
CA ASN A 213 -21.37 -18.10 -8.48
C ASN A 213 -20.41 -17.54 -7.43
N VAL A 214 -20.95 -17.27 -6.24
CA VAL A 214 -20.17 -16.83 -5.07
C VAL A 214 -19.74 -18.06 -4.27
N GLU A 215 -18.44 -18.26 -4.16
CA GLU A 215 -17.87 -19.36 -3.36
C GLU A 215 -17.96 -19.05 -1.86
N HIS A 216 -17.76 -20.05 -0.99
CA HIS A 216 -17.78 -19.86 0.46
C HIS A 216 -16.44 -19.38 1.03
N SER A 217 -15.35 -19.55 0.28
CA SER A 217 -14.01 -19.19 0.74
C SER A 217 -13.76 -17.68 0.72
N ARG A 218 -13.05 -17.20 1.75
CA ARG A 218 -12.54 -15.83 1.81
C ARG A 218 -11.69 -15.54 0.56
N LEU A 219 -11.83 -14.33 0.05
CA LEU A 219 -11.01 -13.86 -1.05
C LEU A 219 -9.51 -13.93 -0.68
N GLY A 220 -8.67 -14.54 -1.54
CA GLY A 220 -7.24 -14.65 -1.24
C GLY A 220 -6.50 -13.30 -1.19
N ALA A 221 -5.41 -13.22 -0.43
CA ALA A 221 -4.62 -11.99 -0.24
C ALA A 221 -4.14 -11.33 -1.55
N ASP A 222 -3.86 -12.13 -2.57
CA ASP A 222 -3.43 -11.67 -3.91
C ASP A 222 -4.58 -11.12 -4.78
N ALA A 223 -5.83 -11.36 -4.40
CA ALA A 223 -6.97 -11.02 -5.25
C ALA A 223 -7.11 -9.52 -5.46
N ILE A 224 -6.85 -8.69 -4.44
CA ILE A 224 -6.88 -7.23 -4.59
C ILE A 224 -5.87 -6.76 -5.63
N ARG A 225 -4.64 -7.32 -5.63
CA ARG A 225 -3.64 -7.01 -6.66
C ARG A 225 -4.16 -7.35 -8.05
N ARG A 226 -4.77 -8.53 -8.22
CA ARG A 226 -5.36 -8.94 -9.50
C ARG A 226 -6.52 -8.04 -9.92
N ILE A 227 -7.39 -7.64 -9.00
CA ILE A 227 -8.50 -6.70 -9.26
C ILE A 227 -7.94 -5.36 -9.70
N LEU A 228 -6.96 -4.80 -8.99
CA LEU A 228 -6.30 -3.55 -9.36
C LEU A 228 -5.66 -3.64 -10.74
N THR A 229 -4.98 -4.74 -11.07
CA THR A 229 -4.40 -4.94 -12.41
C THR A 229 -5.49 -5.06 -13.49
N ALA A 230 -6.52 -5.87 -13.26
CA ALA A 230 -7.59 -6.12 -14.22
C ALA A 230 -8.46 -4.87 -14.47
N ARG A 231 -8.69 -4.07 -13.42
CA ARG A 231 -9.48 -2.83 -13.48
C ARG A 231 -8.63 -1.61 -13.77
N SER A 232 -7.29 -1.74 -13.75
CA SER A 232 -6.40 -0.63 -14.04
C SER A 232 -6.82 0.00 -15.35
N LEU A 233 -6.96 1.32 -15.31
CA LEU A 233 -7.07 2.10 -16.51
C LEU A 233 -5.77 1.83 -17.25
N ARG A 234 -5.79 0.98 -18.29
CA ARG A 234 -4.84 1.13 -19.38
C ARG A 234 -5.09 2.53 -19.91
N LEU A 235 -4.47 3.53 -19.30
CA LEU A 235 -4.02 4.72 -19.98
C LEU A 235 -3.20 4.13 -21.12
N LYS A 236 -3.84 3.93 -22.28
CA LYS A 236 -3.09 3.72 -23.51
C LYS A 236 -2.11 4.88 -23.50
N ARG A 237 -0.82 4.59 -23.25
CA ARG A 237 0.24 5.55 -23.54
C ARG A 237 0.13 5.75 -25.04
N THR A 238 -0.64 6.75 -25.45
CA THR A 238 -0.48 7.35 -26.77
C THR A 238 0.90 7.97 -26.71
N ILE A 239 1.90 7.18 -27.05
CA ILE A 239 3.22 7.67 -27.39
C ILE A 239 2.96 8.52 -28.65
N PRO A 240 3.11 9.86 -28.59
CA PRO A 240 3.00 10.64 -29.81
C PRO A 240 4.05 10.13 -30.81
N PRO A 241 3.72 10.00 -32.10
CA PRO A 241 4.71 9.56 -33.08
C PRO A 241 5.93 10.50 -32.98
N ARG A 242 7.13 9.90 -32.87
CA ARG A 242 8.38 10.65 -33.02
C ARG A 242 8.26 11.42 -34.33
N LYS A 243 8.35 12.76 -34.27
CA LYS A 243 8.59 13.56 -35.46
C LYS A 243 9.82 12.95 -36.14
N ALA A 244 9.63 12.39 -37.33
CA ALA A 244 10.73 11.99 -38.19
C ALA A 244 11.62 13.22 -38.37
N GLY A 245 12.90 13.05 -38.08
CA GLY A 245 13.89 14.11 -38.16
C GLY A 245 13.85 14.72 -39.56
N GLN A 246 13.82 16.04 -39.57
CA GLN A 246 14.14 16.89 -40.70
C GLN A 246 15.47 16.39 -41.31
N GLY A 247 15.41 15.70 -42.44
CA GLY A 247 16.59 15.41 -43.25
C GLY A 247 17.11 16.73 -43.82
N ARG A 248 18.28 17.16 -43.35
CA ARG A 248 19.06 18.22 -43.99
C ARG A 248 19.76 17.64 -45.22
N ALA A 249 19.83 18.48 -46.24
CA ALA A 249 20.40 18.28 -47.57
C ALA A 249 21.91 17.97 -47.59
N GLY A 250 22.34 17.41 -48.72
CA GLY A 250 23.73 17.38 -49.21
C GLY A 250 24.25 15.96 -49.42
N ASP A 251 24.23 15.44 -50.64
CA ASP A 251 25.38 15.60 -51.54
C ASP A 251 25.10 15.02 -52.93
N GLU A 252 25.56 15.79 -53.91
CA GLU A 252 25.48 15.63 -55.36
C GLU A 252 26.62 14.70 -55.82
N PRO A 253 26.39 13.73 -56.75
CA PRO A 253 27.46 12.85 -57.20
C PRO A 253 28.25 13.51 -58.35
N PRO A 254 29.60 13.38 -58.39
CA PRO A 254 30.35 13.78 -59.57
C PRO A 254 30.18 12.74 -60.69
N ALA A 255 30.05 13.26 -61.90
CA ALA A 255 30.06 12.51 -63.14
C ALA A 255 31.44 11.87 -63.39
N SER A 256 31.46 10.56 -63.63
CA SER A 256 32.20 9.83 -64.69
C SER A 256 32.13 8.33 -64.43
#